data_AF-A0A7L1CQW4-F1
#
_entry.id   AF-A0A7L1CQW4-F1
#
_cell.length_a   1.000
_cell.length_b   1.000
_cell.length_c   1.000
_cell.angle_alpha   90.00
_cell.angle_beta   90.00
_cell.angle_gamma   90.00
#
_symmetry.space_group_name_H-M   'P 1'
#
loop_
_entity.id
_entity.type
_entity.pdbx_description
1 polymer ?
#
loop_
_entity_poly.entity_id
_entity_poly.type
_entity_poly.pdbx_seq_one_letter_code
_entity_poly.pdbx_strand_id
1 'polypeptide(L)'
;VPSDLLPMIVDEYVGDTDDPAELRDRFLDLLGDMAIVMPAIKALNYHRESGAPTYFFEFQHRPSSYWDSKPEYVKADHGDEVGFVFGGPFLAGEI
;
A
#
# COMPACT_ATOMS: atom_id res chain seq x y z
N VAL A 1 -4.45 18.71 -0.92
CA VAL A 1 -3.47 19.11 0.12
C VAL A 1 -3.11 20.57 -0.15
N PRO A 2 -3.20 21.47 0.85
CA PRO A 2 -2.68 22.84 0.70
C PRO A 2 -1.22 22.83 0.24
N SER A 3 -0.86 23.68 -0.73
CA SER A 3 0.50 23.74 -1.30
C SER A 3 1.59 23.96 -0.25
N ASP A 4 1.25 24.69 0.81
CA ASP A 4 2.19 25.07 1.87
C ASP A 4 2.59 23.88 2.77
N LEU A 5 1.85 22.76 2.70
CA LEU A 5 2.18 21.52 3.41
C LEU A 5 3.08 20.58 2.58
N LEU A 6 3.23 20.83 1.28
CA LEU A 6 4.06 19.98 0.42
C LEU A 6 5.52 19.89 0.89
N PRO A 7 6.19 20.99 1.32
CA PRO A 7 7.57 20.90 1.80
C PRO A 7 7.69 19.98 3.03
N MET A 8 6.73 20.04 3.96
CA MET A 8 6.73 19.21 5.16
C MET A 8 6.48 17.73 4.83
N ILE A 9 5.59 17.43 3.87
CA ILE A 9 5.33 16.05 3.44
C ILE A 9 6.55 15.46 2.73
N VAL A 10 7.21 16.26 1.88
CA VAL A 10 8.43 15.83 1.19
C VAL A 10 9.56 15.60 2.19
N ASP A 11 9.74 16.48 3.18
CA ASP A 11 10.73 16.32 4.25
C ASP A 11 10.51 15.02 5.05
N GLU A 12 9.26 14.75 5.46
CA GLU A 12 8.90 13.56 6.25
C GLU A 12 9.18 12.25 5.50
N TYR A 13 8.78 12.17 4.22
CA TYR A 13 8.87 10.91 3.48
C TYR A 13 10.21 10.76 2.76
N VAL A 14 10.66 11.79 2.04
CA VAL A 14 11.84 11.71 1.17
C VAL A 14 13.11 11.98 1.95
N GLY A 15 13.12 13.04 2.78
CA GLY A 15 14.29 13.49 3.53
C GLY A 15 15.51 13.79 2.64
N ASP A 16 16.70 13.78 3.25
CA ASP A 16 17.98 14.11 2.60
C ASP A 16 18.79 12.85 2.21
N THR A 17 18.18 11.87 1.51
CA THR A 17 18.91 10.68 1.03
C THR A 17 19.45 10.87 -0.39
N ASP A 18 20.70 10.45 -0.61
CA ASP A 18 21.33 10.38 -1.93
C ASP A 18 21.25 8.96 -2.54
N ASP A 19 20.74 7.95 -1.79
CA ASP A 19 20.58 6.59 -2.31
C ASP A 19 19.31 6.50 -3.18
N PRO A 20 19.44 6.22 -4.50
CA PRO A 20 18.29 6.11 -5.38
C PRO A 20 17.30 5.01 -4.99
N ALA A 21 17.75 3.92 -4.36
CA ALA A 21 16.87 2.85 -3.93
C ALA A 21 16.01 3.27 -2.72
N GLU A 22 16.64 3.91 -1.73
CA GLU A 22 15.95 4.46 -0.57
C GLU A 22 14.98 5.57 -0.97
N LEU A 23 15.39 6.47 -1.87
CA LEU A 23 14.54 7.52 -2.43
C LEU A 23 13.29 6.93 -3.11
N ARG A 24 13.46 5.88 -3.92
CA ARG A 24 12.35 5.18 -4.57
C ARG A 24 11.38 4.62 -3.53
N ASP A 25 11.87 3.87 -2.56
CA ASP A 25 11.02 3.17 -1.59
C ASP A 25 10.22 4.17 -0.74
N ARG A 26 10.88 5.22 -0.25
CA ARG A 26 10.26 6.34 0.47
C ARG A 26 9.20 7.07 -0.35
N PHE A 27 9.48 7.31 -1.64
CA PHE A 27 8.51 7.96 -2.52
C PHE A 27 7.30 7.06 -2.82
N LEU A 28 7.50 5.75 -2.95
CA LEU A 28 6.40 4.80 -3.12
C LEU A 28 5.54 4.70 -1.84
N ASP A 29 6.16 4.72 -0.66
CA ASP A 29 5.45 4.77 0.63
C ASP A 29 4.59 6.03 0.73
N LEU A 30 5.12 7.20 0.34
CA LEU A 30 4.35 8.46 0.28
C LEU A 30 3.11 8.34 -0.61
N LEU A 31 3.27 7.77 -1.81
CA LEU A 31 2.15 7.62 -2.74
C LEU A 31 1.12 6.62 -2.22
N GLY A 32 1.56 5.49 -1.65
CA GLY A 32 0.69 4.47 -1.06
C GLY A 32 -0.11 5.00 0.13
N ASP A 33 0.56 5.71 1.04
CA ASP A 33 -0.08 6.30 2.21
C ASP A 33 -1.09 7.37 1.84
N MET A 34 -0.73 8.25 0.90
CA MET A 34 -1.60 9.33 0.46
C MET A 34 -2.81 8.84 -0.33
N ALA A 35 -2.61 7.87 -1.23
CA ALA A 35 -3.68 7.41 -2.11
C ALA A 35 -4.61 6.39 -1.44
N ILE A 36 -4.09 5.53 -0.57
CA ILE A 36 -4.82 4.35 -0.06
C ILE A 36 -4.91 4.34 1.47
N VAL A 37 -3.79 4.33 2.19
CA VAL A 37 -3.79 4.04 3.64
C VAL A 37 -4.51 5.13 4.44
N MET A 38 -4.12 6.40 4.28
CA MET A 38 -4.72 7.51 5.02
C MET A 38 -6.23 7.66 4.70
N PRO A 39 -6.68 7.64 3.44
CA PRO A 39 -8.11 7.64 3.12
C PRO A 39 -8.86 6.43 3.71
N ALA A 40 -8.28 5.23 3.67
CA ALA A 40 -8.91 4.03 4.20
C ALA A 40 -9.09 4.09 5.73
N ILE A 41 -8.06 4.53 6.47
CA ILE A 41 -8.15 4.76 7.93
C ILE A 41 -9.19 5.83 8.25
N LYS A 42 -9.25 6.91 7.47
CA LYS A 42 -10.25 7.97 7.66
C LYS A 42 -11.67 7.45 7.46
N ALA A 43 -11.91 6.67 6.41
CA ALA A 43 -13.20 6.03 6.15
C ALA A 43 -13.56 5.02 7.27
N LEU A 44 -12.59 4.24 7.72
CA LEU A 44 -12.72 3.30 8.84
C LEU A 44 -13.19 4.02 10.11
N ASN A 45 -12.58 5.15 10.46
CA ASN A 45 -12.93 5.93 11.64
C ASN A 45 -14.36 6.48 11.53
N TYR A 46 -14.75 7.04 10.39
CA TYR A 46 -16.14 7.47 10.18
C TYR A 46 -17.14 6.32 10.33
N HIS A 47 -16.81 5.13 9.81
CA HIS A 47 -17.68 3.96 9.95
C HIS A 47 -17.78 3.51 11.41
N ARG A 48 -16.65 3.44 12.13
CA ARG A 48 -16.60 3.11 13.56
C ARG A 48 -17.41 4.09 14.41
N GLU A 49 -17.31 5.38 14.15
CA GLU A 49 -18.03 6.44 14.89
C GLU A 49 -19.55 6.33 14.73
N SER A 50 -20.04 5.70 13.67
CA SER A 50 -21.47 5.40 13.50
C SER A 50 -22.01 4.31 14.44
N GLY A 51 -21.13 3.61 15.16
CA GLY A 51 -21.46 2.46 16.01
C GLY A 51 -21.54 1.12 15.27
N ALA A 52 -21.23 1.10 13.97
CA ALA A 52 -21.20 -0.12 13.17
C ALA A 52 -19.98 -1.02 13.50
N PRO A 53 -20.15 -2.36 13.50
CA PRO A 53 -19.01 -3.28 13.57
C PRO A 53 -18.02 -2.99 12.44
N THR A 54 -16.75 -2.82 12.79
CA THR A 54 -15.72 -2.31 11.88
C THR A 54 -14.47 -3.15 12.00
N TYR A 55 -13.91 -3.57 10.87
CA TYR A 55 -12.69 -4.39 10.77
C TYR A 55 -11.77 -3.81 9.71
N PHE A 56 -10.46 -3.97 9.89
CA PHE A 56 -9.43 -3.48 8.97
C PHE A 56 -8.29 -4.51 8.91
N PHE A 57 -7.65 -4.62 7.76
CA PHE A 57 -6.46 -5.44 7.59
C PHE A 57 -5.51 -4.77 6.60
N GLU A 58 -4.24 -5.17 6.67
CA GLU A 58 -3.21 -4.85 5.69
C GLU A 58 -2.71 -6.18 5.12
N PHE A 59 -2.77 -6.32 3.80
CA PHE A 59 -2.28 -7.52 3.12
C PHE A 59 -0.82 -7.32 2.72
N GLN A 60 0.06 -8.22 3.18
CA GLN A 60 1.52 -8.08 3.01
C GLN A 60 2.18 -9.29 2.31
N HIS A 61 1.39 -10.22 1.78
CA HIS A 61 1.94 -11.39 1.10
C HIS A 61 2.14 -11.12 -0.39
N ARG A 62 3.37 -11.30 -0.89
CA ARG A 62 3.67 -11.21 -2.33
C ARG A 62 3.29 -12.54 -3.02
N PRO A 63 2.37 -12.55 -4.01
CA PRO A 63 1.99 -13.75 -4.73
C PRO A 63 3.19 -14.38 -5.46
N SER A 64 3.28 -15.72 -5.46
CA SER A 64 4.42 -16.43 -6.03
C SER A 64 4.51 -16.36 -7.56
N SER A 65 3.41 -16.21 -8.29
CA SER A 65 3.47 -15.97 -9.75
C SER A 65 4.22 -14.74 -10.17
N TYR A 66 4.10 -13.68 -9.39
CA TYR A 66 4.66 -12.40 -9.74
C TYR A 66 6.13 -12.32 -9.33
N TRP A 67 6.73 -13.44 -8.93
CA TRP A 67 8.15 -13.49 -8.58
C TRP A 67 9.03 -13.09 -9.76
N ASP A 68 8.75 -13.62 -10.95
CA ASP A 68 9.54 -13.37 -12.16
C ASP A 68 9.09 -12.12 -12.93
N SER A 69 7.88 -11.61 -12.68
CA SER A 69 7.30 -10.49 -13.42
C SER A 69 7.37 -9.13 -12.70
N LYS A 70 7.54 -9.13 -11.37
CA LYS A 70 7.67 -7.90 -10.57
C LYS A 70 9.09 -7.76 -10.00
N PRO A 71 9.65 -6.53 -9.95
CA PRO A 71 10.94 -6.29 -9.27
C PRO A 71 10.92 -6.73 -7.80
N GLU A 72 12.09 -7.12 -7.27
CA GLU A 72 12.21 -7.65 -5.91
C GLU A 72 11.79 -6.66 -4.81
N TYR A 73 11.96 -5.36 -5.03
CA TYR A 73 11.54 -4.33 -4.08
C TYR A 73 10.02 -4.20 -3.96
N VAL A 74 9.25 -4.76 -4.90
CA VAL A 74 7.79 -4.76 -4.84
C VAL A 74 7.35 -5.83 -3.83
N LYS A 75 6.69 -5.39 -2.76
CA LYS A 75 6.16 -6.24 -1.68
C LYS A 75 4.79 -6.81 -2.09
N ALA A 76 3.77 -6.67 -1.25
CA ALA A 76 2.38 -6.82 -1.67
C ALA A 76 1.95 -5.54 -2.41
N ASP A 77 1.64 -5.68 -3.68
CA ASP A 77 1.25 -4.60 -4.57
C ASP A 77 -0.28 -4.44 -4.60
N HIS A 78 -0.74 -3.39 -5.26
CA HIS A 78 -2.17 -3.11 -5.42
C HIS A 78 -2.91 -4.27 -6.10
N GLY A 79 -3.86 -4.88 -5.38
CA GLY A 79 -4.72 -5.96 -5.88
C GLY A 79 -4.15 -7.37 -5.69
N ASP A 80 -2.95 -7.50 -5.10
CA ASP A 80 -2.36 -8.82 -4.85
C ASP A 80 -3.19 -9.68 -3.88
N GLU A 81 -4.03 -9.07 -3.04
CA GLU A 81 -4.96 -9.78 -2.16
C GLU A 81 -6.13 -10.44 -2.90
N VAL A 82 -6.50 -9.93 -4.09
CA VAL A 82 -7.70 -10.36 -4.83
C VAL A 82 -7.61 -11.85 -5.16
N GLY A 83 -6.46 -12.31 -5.67
CA GLY A 83 -6.26 -13.73 -5.99
C GLY A 83 -6.45 -14.64 -4.76
N PHE A 84 -6.03 -14.19 -3.58
CA PHE A 84 -6.19 -14.94 -2.34
C PHE A 84 -7.63 -14.94 -1.83
N VAL A 85 -8.31 -13.79 -1.85
CA VAL A 85 -9.72 -13.64 -1.42
C VAL A 85 -10.64 -14.56 -2.24
N PHE A 86 -10.39 -14.69 -3.54
CA PHE A 86 -11.20 -15.53 -4.44
C PHE A 86 -10.75 -17.00 -4.49
N GLY A 87 -9.86 -17.44 -3.58
CA GLY A 87 -9.43 -18.83 -3.49
C GLY A 87 -8.60 -19.27 -4.70
N GLY A 88 -7.95 -18.32 -5.34
CA GLY A 88 -7.17 -18.53 -6.53
C GLY A 88 -6.14 -19.67 -6.44
N PRO A 89 -5.35 -19.80 -5.35
CA PRO A 89 -4.41 -20.91 -5.19
C PRO A 89 -5.02 -22.33 -5.30
N PHE A 90 -6.35 -22.45 -5.26
CA PHE A 90 -7.09 -23.70 -5.42
C PHE A 90 -7.66 -23.92 -6.84
N LEU A 91 -7.45 -22.97 -7.76
CA LEU A 91 -7.90 -23.05 -9.14
C LEU A 91 -6.81 -23.64 -10.04
N ALA A 92 -7.20 -24.33 -11.11
CA ALA A 92 -6.26 -24.91 -12.06
C ALA A 92 -5.63 -23.81 -12.95
N GLY A 93 -4.42 -23.37 -12.59
CA GLY A 93 -3.61 -22.39 -13.31
C GLY A 93 -2.60 -21.76 -12.36
N GLU A 94 -1.38 -21.49 -12.82
CA GLU A 94 -0.43 -20.69 -12.02
C GLU A 94 -1.06 -19.32 -11.81
N ILE A 95 -1.37 -18.98 -10.55
CA ILE A 95 -1.77 -17.63 -10.16
C ILE A 95 -0.59 -16.84 -9.86
#